data_AF-W1DU89-F1
#
_entry.id   AF-W1DU89-F1
#
_cell.length_a   1.000
_cell.length_b   1.000
_cell.length_c   1.000
_cell.angle_alpha   90.00
_cell.angle_beta   90.00
_cell.angle_gamma   90.00
#
_symmetry.space_group_name_H-M   'P 1'
#
loop_
_entity.id
_entity.type
_entity.pdbx_description
1 polymer ?
#
loop_
_entity_poly.entity_id
_entity_poly.type
_entity_poly.pdbx_seq_one_letter_code
_entity_poly.pdbx_strand_id
1 'polypeptide(L)' 'MIQVAETIGIRGMLVHALSDEARDFYLRVGFEPSPMDPMMLMVTLRDLVNA' A
#
# COMPACT_ATOMS: atom_id res chain seq x y z
N MET A 1 -11.34 -11.13 0.52
CA MET A 1 -9.89 -10.91 0.62
C MET A 1 -9.50 -10.31 1.97
N ILE A 2 -10.07 -9.16 2.38
CA ILE A 2 -9.72 -8.49 3.65
C ILE A 2 -9.99 -9.38 4.89
N GLN A 3 -11.14 -10.08 4.98
CA GLN A 3 -11.41 -10.99 6.10
C GLN A 3 -10.44 -12.18 6.21
N VAL A 4 -9.86 -12.65 5.10
CA VAL A 4 -8.87 -13.75 5.14
C VAL A 4 -7.51 -13.22 5.58
N ALA A 5 -7.22 -11.95 5.31
CA ALA A 5 -5.97 -11.30 5.66
C ALA A 5 -5.79 -11.18 7.18
N GLU A 6 -6.86 -10.95 7.93
CA GLU A 6 -6.85 -10.94 9.41
C GLU A 6 -6.49 -12.33 9.97
N THR A 7 -7.02 -13.40 9.37
CA THR A 7 -6.77 -14.79 9.79
C THR A 7 -5.33 -15.24 9.53
N ILE A 8 -4.67 -14.68 8.50
CA ILE A 8 -3.32 -15.09 8.05
C ILE A 8 -2.23 -14.07 8.51
N GLY A 9 -2.61 -13.02 9.25
CA GLY A 9 -1.65 -12.07 9.82
C GLY A 9 -1.00 -11.14 8.80
N ILE A 10 -1.71 -10.78 7.73
CA ILE A 10 -1.22 -9.81 6.74
C ILE A 10 -1.37 -8.40 7.34
N ARG A 11 -0.30 -7.61 7.37
CA ARG A 11 -0.29 -6.27 8.00
C ARG A 11 -0.54 -5.12 7.02
N GLY A 12 -0.30 -5.34 5.72
CA GLY A 12 -0.39 -4.31 4.70
C GLY A 12 -0.19 -4.85 3.29
N MET A 13 -0.26 -3.95 2.31
CA MET A 13 0.03 -4.21 0.91
C MET A 13 1.29 -3.46 0.49
N LEU A 14 2.14 -4.10 -0.30
CA LEU A 14 3.33 -3.51 -0.93
C LEU A 14 3.13 -3.51 -2.45
N VAL A 15 3.41 -2.39 -3.09
CA VAL A 15 3.33 -2.23 -4.55
C VAL A 15 4.61 -1.57 -5.05
N HIS A 16 5.11 -2.03 -6.19
CA HIS A 16 6.14 -1.31 -6.95
C HIS A 16 5.48 -0.64 -8.15
N ALA A 17 5.45 0.70 -8.15
CA ALA A 17 4.81 1.48 -9.21
C ALA A 17 5.58 1.34 -10.53
N LEU A 18 4.84 1.26 -11.63
CA LEU A 18 5.42 1.12 -12.97
C LEU A 18 5.85 2.47 -13.58
N SER A 19 5.24 3.57 -13.13
CA SER A 19 5.52 4.93 -13.60
C SER A 19 5.23 5.96 -12.50
N ASP A 20 5.69 7.19 -12.71
CA ASP A 20 5.42 8.30 -11.78
C ASP A 20 3.92 8.56 -11.63
N GLU A 21 3.14 8.45 -12.70
CA GLU A 21 1.67 8.60 -12.63
C GLU A 21 1.03 7.53 -11.77
N ALA A 22 1.53 6.28 -11.86
CA ALA A 22 1.07 5.19 -11.01
C ALA A 22 1.46 5.42 -9.55
N ARG A 23 2.70 5.88 -9.28
CA ARG A 23 3.15 6.25 -7.94
C ARG A 23 2.22 7.30 -7.34
N ASP A 24 1.97 8.38 -8.07
CA ASP A 24 1.13 9.48 -7.60
C ASP A 24 -0.33 9.05 -7.39
N PHE A 25 -0.84 8.10 -8.17
CA PHE A 25 -2.12 7.44 -7.89
C PHE A 25 -2.13 6.74 -6.53
N TYR A 26 -1.13 5.91 -6.24
CA TYR A 26 -1.06 5.19 -4.96
C TYR A 26 -0.87 6.14 -3.77
N LEU A 27 -0.09 7.22 -3.92
CA LEU A 27 0.05 8.25 -2.88
C LEU A 27 -1.29 8.90 -2.54
N ARG A 28 -2.13 9.21 -3.53
CA ARG A 28 -3.48 9.77 -3.29
C ARG A 28 -4.43 8.78 -2.63
N VAL A 29 -4.23 7.49 -2.85
CA VAL A 29 -5.00 6.41 -2.19
C VAL A 29 -4.57 6.22 -0.72
N GLY A 30 -3.45 6.84 -0.30
CA GLY A 30 -2.95 6.78 1.09
C GLY A 30 -1.81 5.78 1.28
N PHE A 31 -1.19 5.29 0.21
CA PHE A 31 0.07 4.57 0.32
C PHE A 31 1.21 5.55 0.61
N GLU A 32 2.22 5.08 1.34
CA GLU A 32 3.43 5.83 1.66
C GLU A 32 4.64 5.23 0.92
N PRO A 33 5.58 6.07 0.44
CA PRO A 33 6.78 5.58 -0.24
C PRO A 33 7.76 4.93 0.75
N SER A 34 8.45 3.89 0.30
CA SER A 34 9.52 3.25 1.05
C SER A 34 10.74 4.20 1.16
N PRO A 35 11.39 4.28 2.34
CA PRO A 35 12.64 5.04 2.48
C PRO A 35 13.77 4.53 1.59
N MET A 36 13.71 3.26 1.17
CA MET A 36 14.74 2.62 0.36
C MET A 36 14.54 2.83 -1.14
N ASP A 37 13.28 2.96 -1.58
CA ASP A 37 12.91 3.12 -2.98
C ASP A 37 11.57 3.88 -3.08
N PRO A 38 11.56 5.11 -3.60
CA PRO A 38 10.34 5.89 -3.77
C PRO A 38 9.28 5.26 -4.69
N MET A 39 9.67 4.30 -5.54
CA MET A 39 8.74 3.57 -6.42
C MET A 39 8.12 2.35 -5.74
N MET A 40 8.64 1.92 -4.59
CA MET A 40 7.97 0.95 -3.73
C MET A 40 7.09 1.69 -2.72
N LEU A 41 5.79 1.43 -2.73
CA LEU A 41 4.83 2.04 -1.81
C LEU A 41 4.14 0.98 -0.95
N MET A 42 3.79 1.38 0.27
CA MET A 42 3.12 0.52 1.24
C MET A 42 1.90 1.19 1.86
N VAL A 43 0.89 0.40 2.18
CA VAL A 43 -0.25 0.83 3.00
C VAL A 43 -0.56 -0.26 4.02
N THR A 44 -0.95 0.12 5.23
CA THR A 44 -1.41 -0.88 6.20
C THR A 44 -2.85 -1.28 5.90
N LEU A 45 -3.23 -2.52 6.19
CA LEU A 45 -4.63 -2.93 6.03
C LEU A 45 -5.56 -2.12 6.93
N ARG A 46 -5.06 -1.67 8.08
CA ARG A 46 -5.79 -0.78 8.98
C ARG A 46 -6.12 0.53 8.28
N ASP A 47 -5.16 1.14 7.61
CA ASP A 47 -5.39 2.44 6.96
C ASP A 47 -6.31 2.28 5.74
N LEU A 48 -6.18 1.18 5.00
CA LEU A 48 -7.05 0.87 3.85
C LEU A 48 -8.51 0.63 4.24
N VAL A 49 -8.77 0.02 5.40
CA VAL A 49 -10.14 -0.24 5.89
C VAL A 49 -10.79 1.02 6.47
N ASN A 50 -9.99 2.00 6.90
CA ASN A 50 -10.47 3.26 7.47
C ASN A 50 -10.46 4.45 6.49
N ALA A 51 -10.02 4.23 5.24
CA ALA A 51 -10.07 5.20 4.15
C ALA A 51 -11.46 5.23 3.49
#